data_AF-A0A1H6EWP6-F1
#
_entry.id   AF-A0A1H6EWP6-F1
#
_cell.length_a   1.000
_cell.length_b   1.000
_cell.length_c   1.000
_cell.angle_alpha   90.00
_cell.angle_beta   90.00
_cell.angle_gamma   90.00
#
_symmetry.space_group_name_H-M   'P 1'
#
loop_
_entity.id
_entity.type
_entity.pdbx_description
1 polymer ?
#
loop_
_entity_poly.entity_id
_entity_poly.type
_entity_poly.pdbx_seq_one_letter_code
_entity_poly.pdbx_strand_id
1 'polypeptide(L)'
;MKAGLVQLVWALRALEAAGLARPPLRLLLNGDEEIGSPASRPLIEAAAEDAAAVLVFEASADGAVMERGPGTARLFAKARAVAARMGLDLCECSVGGASDGNFAAALGRPVLDGLGAVGAGAHARHEHISVDGMLERATLTAALLHELA
;
A
#
# COMPACT_ATOMS: atom_id res chain seq x y z
N MET A 1 -3.45 0.05 -11.35
CA MET A 1 -2.72 1.00 -10.48
C MET A 1 -3.05 2.50 -10.47
N LYS A 2 -4.09 2.98 -11.17
CA LYS A 2 -4.33 4.44 -11.23
C LYS A 2 -5.01 4.98 -9.97
N ALA A 3 -5.82 4.15 -9.33
CA ALA A 3 -6.60 4.52 -8.17
C ALA A 3 -5.73 4.71 -6.91
N GLY A 4 -4.65 3.92 -6.75
CA GLY A 4 -3.71 4.10 -5.64
C GLY A 4 -3.08 5.49 -5.58
N LEU A 5 -2.76 6.07 -6.74
CA LEU A 5 -2.26 7.45 -6.85
C LEU A 5 -3.28 8.47 -6.32
N VAL A 6 -4.54 8.32 -6.72
CA VAL A 6 -5.63 9.19 -6.30
C VAL A 6 -5.88 9.05 -4.79
N GLN A 7 -5.91 7.81 -4.29
CA GLN A 7 -6.06 7.52 -2.86
C GLN A 7 -4.99 8.20 -2.02
N LEU A 8 -3.71 8.09 -2.43
CA LEU A 8 -2.59 8.68 -1.71
C LEU A 8 -2.71 10.21 -1.64
N VAL A 9 -3.02 10.87 -2.77
CA VAL A 9 -3.22 12.33 -2.80
C VAL A 9 -4.31 12.74 -1.82
N TRP A 10 -5.46 12.05 -1.82
CA TRP A 10 -6.56 12.37 -0.92
C TRP A 10 -6.26 12.05 0.54
N ALA A 11 -5.51 10.99 0.84
CA ALA A 11 -5.07 10.70 2.20
C ALA A 11 -4.18 11.80 2.78
N LEU A 12 -3.23 12.31 1.98
CA LEU A 12 -2.36 13.42 2.39
C LEU A 12 -3.12 14.73 2.58
N ARG A 13 -4.08 15.02 1.68
CA ARG A 13 -4.98 16.17 1.82
C ARG A 13 -5.87 16.07 3.06
N ALA A 14 -6.37 14.88 3.38
CA ALA A 14 -7.17 14.66 4.59
C ALA A 14 -6.36 14.92 5.86
N LEU A 15 -5.12 14.44 5.94
CA LEU A 15 -4.20 14.72 7.05
C LEU A 15 -3.95 16.23 7.21
N GLU A 16 -3.63 16.91 6.10
CA GLU A 16 -3.40 18.35 6.07
C GLU A 16 -4.64 19.13 6.57
N ALA A 17 -5.82 18.81 6.03
CA ALA A 17 -7.07 19.45 6.40
C ALA A 17 -7.46 19.20 7.87
N ALA A 18 -7.12 18.02 8.41
CA ALA A 18 -7.37 17.66 9.80
C ALA A 18 -6.31 18.19 10.78
N GLY A 19 -5.22 18.79 10.29
CA GLY A 19 -4.10 19.22 11.13
C GLY A 19 -3.37 18.06 11.82
N LEU A 20 -3.44 16.86 11.26
CA LEU A 20 -2.84 15.66 11.83
C LEU A 20 -1.40 15.48 11.35
N ALA A 21 -0.51 15.14 12.28
CA ALA A 21 0.87 14.83 11.97
C ALA A 21 0.98 13.51 11.18
N ARG A 22 2.07 13.39 10.42
CA ARG A 22 2.46 12.18 9.69
C ARG A 22 3.99 12.06 9.74
N PRO A 23 4.56 10.85 9.56
CA PRO A 23 6.00 10.71 9.43
C PRO A 23 6.52 11.39 8.15
N PRO A 24 7.85 11.59 8.03
CA PRO A 24 8.48 11.88 6.75
C PRO A 24 8.11 10.81 5.72
N LEU A 25 7.78 11.23 4.51
CA LEU A 25 7.36 10.33 3.43
C LEU A 25 8.31 10.45 2.25
N ARG A 26 8.65 9.30 1.68
CA ARG A 26 9.24 9.18 0.35
C ARG A 26 8.18 8.60 -0.57
N LEU A 27 7.81 9.33 -1.61
CA LEU A 27 6.86 8.86 -2.64
C LEU A 27 7.66 8.42 -3.86
N LEU A 28 7.51 7.17 -4.26
CA LEU A 28 8.09 6.61 -5.48
C LEU A 28 6.94 6.17 -6.38
N LEU A 29 6.92 6.70 -7.60
CA LEU A 29 5.97 6.35 -8.64
C LEU A 29 6.78 5.80 -9.82
N ASN A 30 6.40 4.64 -10.33
CA ASN A 30 6.99 4.07 -11.53
C ASN A 30 5.92 3.83 -12.62
N GLY A 31 6.37 3.42 -13.81
CA GLY A 31 5.50 3.14 -14.95
C GLY A 31 5.73 1.77 -15.57
N ASP A 32 6.57 0.94 -14.96
CA ASP A 32 7.02 -0.34 -15.49
C ASP A 32 6.70 -1.54 -14.58
N GLU A 33 5.88 -1.35 -13.53
CA GLU A 33 5.45 -2.45 -12.65
C GLU A 33 4.68 -3.55 -13.41
N GLU A 34 3.86 -3.17 -14.38
CA GLU A 34 3.09 -4.11 -15.24
C GLU A 34 3.98 -5.06 -16.07
N ILE A 35 5.28 -4.78 -16.15
CA ILE A 35 6.29 -5.62 -16.81
C ILE A 35 7.39 -6.11 -15.85
N GLY A 36 7.15 -6.03 -14.54
CA GLY A 36 8.03 -6.51 -13.48
C GLY A 36 9.10 -5.51 -13.01
N SER A 37 8.90 -4.22 -13.27
CA SER A 37 9.78 -3.13 -12.79
C SER A 37 11.27 -3.21 -13.20
N PRO A 38 11.63 -3.58 -14.45
CA PRO A 38 13.03 -3.74 -14.85
C PRO A 38 13.87 -2.46 -14.71
N ALA A 39 13.27 -1.28 -14.89
CA ALA A 39 13.94 0.01 -14.77
C ALA A 39 13.78 0.61 -13.36
N SER A 40 12.62 0.42 -12.72
CA SER A 40 12.35 1.03 -11.41
C SER A 40 12.82 0.21 -10.22
N ARG A 41 13.07 -1.10 -10.37
CA ARG A 41 13.54 -1.95 -9.26
C ARG A 41 14.74 -1.39 -8.49
N PRO A 42 15.85 -0.94 -9.12
CA PRO A 42 16.96 -0.36 -8.36
C PRO A 42 16.57 0.90 -7.57
N LEU A 43 15.60 1.68 -8.09
CA LEU A 43 15.09 2.87 -7.41
C LEU A 43 14.18 2.50 -6.24
N ILE A 44 13.37 1.45 -6.38
CA ILE A 44 12.52 0.90 -5.31
C ILE A 44 13.40 0.38 -4.17
N GLU A 45 14.41 -0.44 -4.49
CA GLU A 45 15.35 -0.98 -3.50
C GLU A 45 16.08 0.14 -2.76
N ALA A 46 16.61 1.14 -3.47
CA ALA A 46 17.26 2.30 -2.87
C ALA A 46 16.30 3.15 -2.01
N ALA A 47 15.05 3.33 -2.45
CA ALA A 47 14.04 4.06 -1.70
C ALA A 47 13.54 3.30 -0.46
N ALA A 48 13.70 1.98 -0.41
CA ALA A 48 13.28 1.13 0.71
C ALA A 48 14.40 0.87 1.73
N GLU A 49 15.67 1.09 1.37
CA GLU A 49 16.84 0.71 2.18
C GLU A 49 16.81 1.25 3.62
N ASP A 50 16.37 2.49 3.82
CA ASP A 50 16.25 3.15 5.13
C ASP A 50 14.79 3.28 5.60
N ALA A 51 13.83 2.71 4.87
CA ALA A 51 12.43 2.82 5.20
C ALA A 51 12.07 2.00 6.45
N ALA A 52 11.34 2.62 7.38
CA ALA A 52 10.78 1.94 8.55
C ALA A 52 9.58 1.04 8.19
N ALA A 53 8.85 1.41 7.14
CA ALA A 53 7.73 0.69 6.57
C ALA A 53 7.55 1.09 5.10
N VAL A 54 7.08 0.16 4.28
CA VAL A 54 6.70 0.40 2.88
C VAL A 54 5.22 0.10 2.72
N LEU A 55 4.50 1.03 2.09
CA LEU A 55 3.07 0.90 1.79
C LEU A 55 2.90 0.85 0.27
N VAL A 56 2.33 -0.24 -0.23
CA VAL A 56 2.05 -0.47 -1.64
C VAL A 56 0.54 -0.37 -1.85
N PHE A 57 0.13 0.46 -2.81
CA PHE A 57 -1.27 0.85 -3.05
C PHE A 57 -1.93 0.04 -4.15
N GLU A 58 -1.43 -1.17 -4.39
CA GLU A 58 -1.85 -2.05 -5.48
C GLU A 58 -2.01 -3.46 -4.93
N ALA A 59 -2.70 -4.32 -5.66
CA ALA A 59 -2.72 -5.74 -5.36
C ALA A 59 -1.69 -6.43 -6.26
N SER A 60 -0.94 -7.38 -5.71
CA SER A 60 0.01 -8.19 -6.47
C SER A 60 -0.72 -9.00 -7.55
N ALA A 61 -0.11 -9.15 -8.72
CA ALA A 61 -0.56 -10.05 -9.79
C ALA A 61 0.55 -11.05 -10.13
N ASP A 62 0.18 -12.29 -10.49
CA ASP A 62 1.04 -13.42 -10.89
C ASP A 62 2.56 -13.34 -10.59
N GLY A 63 3.04 -14.10 -9.60
CA GLY A 63 4.44 -14.05 -9.18
C GLY A 63 4.71 -14.68 -7.81
N ALA A 64 5.92 -14.46 -7.29
CA ALA A 64 6.38 -15.03 -6.03
C ALA A 64 5.68 -14.38 -4.83
N VAL A 65 5.11 -15.22 -3.95
CA VAL A 65 4.43 -14.77 -2.73
C VAL A 65 5.37 -13.93 -1.86
N MET A 66 4.91 -12.74 -1.45
CA MET A 66 5.63 -11.89 -0.50
C MET A 66 5.67 -12.55 0.89
N GLU A 67 6.87 -12.84 1.40
CA GLU A 67 7.02 -13.48 2.70
C GLU A 67 6.61 -12.57 3.87
N ARG A 68 5.89 -13.14 4.83
CA ARG A 68 5.39 -12.42 6.00
C ARG A 68 6.40 -12.45 7.15
N GLY A 69 7.23 -11.42 7.24
CA GLY A 69 8.15 -11.22 8.35
C GLY A 69 7.51 -10.67 9.65
N PRO A 70 8.19 -10.75 10.81
CA PRO A 70 7.70 -10.20 12.08
C PRO A 70 7.44 -8.68 12.03
N GLY A 71 8.21 -7.94 11.23
CA GLY A 71 8.01 -6.51 11.00
C GLY A 71 6.69 -6.22 10.31
N THR A 72 6.42 -6.91 9.20
CA THR A 72 5.14 -6.87 8.48
C THR A 72 3.96 -7.25 9.39
N ALA A 73 4.11 -8.29 10.22
CA ALA A 73 3.08 -8.69 11.17
C ALA A 73 2.71 -7.57 12.17
N ARG A 74 3.71 -6.84 12.70
CA ARG A 74 3.48 -5.70 13.59
C ARG A 74 2.86 -4.51 12.87
N LEU A 75 3.32 -4.23 11.65
CA LEU A 75 2.76 -3.17 10.81
C LEU A 75 1.30 -3.44 10.46
N PHE A 76 0.97 -4.69 10.10
CA PHE A 76 -0.41 -5.11 9.85
C PHE A 76 -1.29 -5.02 11.09
N ALA A 77 -0.78 -5.39 12.27
CA ALA A 77 -1.53 -5.25 13.51
C ALA A 77 -1.91 -3.79 13.80
N LYS A 78 -1.03 -2.82 13.50
CA LYS A 78 -1.34 -1.38 13.57
C LYS A 78 -2.43 -1.00 12.58
N ALA A 79 -2.27 -1.38 11.31
CA ALA A 79 -3.28 -1.10 10.28
C ALA A 79 -4.66 -1.67 10.62
N ARG A 80 -4.72 -2.90 11.16
CA ARG A 80 -5.96 -3.53 11.60
C ARG A 80 -6.59 -2.80 12.80
N ALA A 81 -5.79 -2.32 13.75
CA ALA A 81 -6.29 -1.53 14.88
C ALA A 81 -6.83 -0.16 14.43
N VAL A 82 -6.21 0.47 13.43
CA VAL A 82 -6.72 1.69 12.79
C VAL A 82 -8.05 1.39 12.09
N ALA A 83 -8.10 0.35 11.26
CA ALA A 83 -9.30 -0.07 10.54
C ALA A 83 -10.48 -0.36 11.50
N ALA A 84 -10.22 -1.07 12.59
CA ALA A 84 -11.24 -1.40 13.58
C ALA A 84 -11.87 -0.15 14.24
N ARG A 85 -11.09 0.91 14.50
CA ARG A 85 -11.61 2.20 14.99
C ARG A 85 -12.53 2.89 14.00
N MET A 86 -12.40 2.57 12.71
CA MET A 86 -13.26 3.05 11.63
C MET A 86 -14.44 2.12 11.35
N GLY A 87 -14.59 1.02 12.13
CA GLY A 87 -15.61 0.00 11.88
C GLY A 87 -15.31 -0.90 10.68
N LEU A 88 -14.06 -0.92 10.19
CA LEU A 88 -13.62 -1.74 9.08
C LEU A 88 -12.97 -3.03 9.58
N ASP A 89 -13.30 -4.16 8.95
CA ASP A 89 -12.57 -5.42 9.13
C ASP A 89 -11.47 -5.52 8.08
N LEU A 90 -10.21 -5.47 8.53
CA LEU A 90 -9.04 -5.57 7.65
C LEU A 90 -8.45 -6.98 7.76
N CYS A 91 -8.62 -7.75 6.69
CA CYS A 91 -8.08 -9.09 6.56
C CYS A 91 -6.73 -9.10 5.82
N GLU A 92 -5.89 -10.08 6.14
CA GLU A 92 -4.71 -10.42 5.34
C GLU A 92 -5.06 -11.64 4.47
N CYS A 93 -4.56 -11.65 3.23
CA CYS A 93 -4.64 -12.81 2.36
C CYS A 93 -3.30 -13.03 1.69
N SER A 94 -2.95 -14.29 1.44
CA SER A 94 -1.90 -14.63 0.51
C SER A 94 -2.57 -14.81 -0.85
N VAL A 95 -2.24 -13.92 -1.78
CA VAL A 95 -2.58 -14.08 -3.18
C VAL A 95 -1.33 -14.60 -3.92
N GLY A 96 -1.54 -15.39 -4.96
CA GLY A 96 -0.47 -15.62 -5.94
C GLY A 96 -0.19 -14.29 -6.62
N GLY A 97 1.08 -13.89 -6.74
CA GLY A 97 1.40 -12.57 -7.25
C GLY A 97 2.74 -12.03 -6.76
N ALA A 98 3.38 -11.21 -7.58
CA ALA A 98 4.42 -10.30 -7.16
C ALA A 98 3.94 -8.86 -7.31
N SER A 99 4.43 -7.98 -6.45
CA SER A 99 4.35 -6.53 -6.60
C SER A 99 5.73 -5.94 -6.35
N ASP A 100 5.87 -4.63 -6.54
CA ASP A 100 7.05 -3.89 -6.09
C ASP A 100 7.35 -4.05 -4.58
N GLY A 101 6.33 -4.39 -3.79
CA GLY A 101 6.46 -4.70 -2.36
C GLY A 101 7.38 -5.89 -2.10
N ASN A 102 7.48 -6.83 -3.04
CA ASN A 102 8.40 -7.96 -2.92
C ASN A 102 9.87 -7.52 -2.85
N PHE A 103 10.25 -6.46 -3.58
CA PHE A 103 11.63 -5.97 -3.55
C PHE A 103 11.97 -5.38 -2.18
N ALA A 104 11.06 -4.59 -1.60
CA ALA A 104 11.22 -4.06 -0.25
C ALA A 104 11.22 -5.17 0.82
N ALA A 105 10.34 -6.15 0.68
CA ALA A 105 10.27 -7.30 1.58
C ALA A 105 11.56 -8.14 1.54
N ALA A 106 12.16 -8.32 0.36
CA ALA A 106 13.45 -9.00 0.20
C ALA A 106 14.61 -8.28 0.90
N LEU A 107 14.50 -6.96 1.13
CA LEU A 107 15.43 -6.16 1.94
C LEU A 107 15.12 -6.23 3.45
N GLY A 108 14.18 -7.07 3.87
CA GLY A 108 13.75 -7.24 5.26
C GLY A 108 12.87 -6.09 5.78
N ARG A 109 12.34 -5.24 4.89
CA ARG A 109 11.51 -4.10 5.29
C ARG A 109 10.08 -4.56 5.59
N PRO A 110 9.43 -4.00 6.63
CA PRO A 110 8.00 -4.21 6.84
C PRO A 110 7.19 -3.66 5.65
N VAL A 111 6.36 -4.48 5.03
CA VAL A 111 5.54 -4.08 3.87
C VAL A 111 4.07 -4.33 4.14
N LEU A 112 3.23 -3.33 3.84
CA LEU A 112 1.80 -3.56 3.60
C LEU A 112 1.53 -3.42 2.12
N ASP A 113 1.09 -4.51 1.53
CA ASP A 113 0.71 -4.60 0.13
C ASP A 113 -0.79 -4.89 0.02
N GLY A 114 -1.46 -4.39 -1.01
CA GLY A 114 -2.91 -4.47 -1.14
C GLY A 114 -3.68 -3.34 -0.45
N LEU A 115 -3.04 -2.20 -0.13
CA LEU A 115 -3.75 -1.03 0.42
C LEU A 115 -4.56 -0.25 -0.63
N GLY A 116 -4.55 -0.71 -1.88
CA GLY A 116 -5.17 -0.06 -3.03
C GLY A 116 -6.69 -0.10 -3.08
N ALA A 117 -7.20 0.20 -4.27
CA ALA A 117 -8.62 0.36 -4.55
C ALA A 117 -9.44 -0.88 -4.22
N VAL A 118 -10.68 -0.65 -3.80
CA VAL A 118 -11.70 -1.70 -3.70
C VAL A 118 -12.37 -1.84 -5.06
N GLY A 119 -12.37 -3.05 -5.61
CA GLY A 119 -12.85 -3.29 -6.98
C GLY A 119 -12.71 -4.74 -7.40
N ALA A 120 -12.93 -5.01 -8.68
CA ALA A 120 -12.76 -6.33 -9.26
C ALA A 120 -12.35 -6.26 -10.74
N GLY A 121 -11.86 -7.39 -11.25
CA GLY A 121 -11.50 -7.54 -12.65
C GLY A 121 -10.18 -6.85 -13.03
N ALA A 122 -9.20 -6.79 -12.13
CA ALA A 122 -7.87 -6.32 -12.46
C ALA A 122 -7.35 -7.03 -13.73
N HIS A 123 -6.84 -6.26 -14.69
CA HIS A 123 -6.36 -6.73 -15.99
C HIS A 123 -7.45 -7.32 -16.91
N ALA A 124 -8.71 -7.06 -16.61
CA ALA A 124 -9.84 -7.51 -17.43
C ALA A 124 -10.60 -6.34 -18.06
N ARG A 125 -11.33 -6.61 -19.15
CA ARG A 125 -12.20 -5.59 -19.79
C ARG A 125 -13.30 -5.05 -18.88
N HIS A 126 -13.60 -5.76 -17.80
CA HIS A 126 -14.60 -5.40 -16.78
C HIS A 126 -13.96 -4.84 -15.50
N GLU A 127 -12.68 -4.43 -15.55
CA GLU A 127 -12.01 -3.77 -14.43
C GLU A 127 -12.81 -2.56 -13.96
N HIS A 128 -13.09 -2.51 -12.67
CA HIS A 128 -13.79 -1.40 -12.05
C HIS A 128 -13.38 -1.22 -10.59
N ILE A 129 -13.64 -0.04 -10.05
CA ILE A 129 -13.43 0.30 -8.64
C ILE A 129 -14.74 0.85 -8.03
N SER A 130 -14.87 0.70 -6.72
CA SER A 130 -15.92 1.36 -5.92
C SER A 130 -15.46 2.75 -5.53
N VAL A 131 -16.24 3.78 -5.89
CA VAL A 131 -15.96 5.18 -5.49
C VAL A 131 -16.07 5.35 -3.99
N ASP A 132 -17.09 4.76 -3.35
CA ASP A 132 -17.25 4.82 -1.89
C ASP A 132 -16.10 4.10 -1.20
N GLY A 133 -15.65 2.96 -1.74
CA GLY A 133 -14.49 2.24 -1.23
C GLY A 133 -13.19 3.05 -1.32
N MET A 134 -13.06 3.96 -2.30
CA MET A 134 -11.90 4.85 -2.38
C MET A 134 -11.85 5.87 -1.23
N LEU A 135 -13.00 6.35 -0.75
CA LEU A 135 -13.07 7.23 0.41
C LEU A 135 -12.60 6.48 1.65
N GLU A 136 -13.13 5.27 1.89
CA GLU A 136 -12.73 4.42 3.01
C GLU A 136 -11.22 4.14 2.98
N ARG A 137 -10.66 3.78 1.82
CA ARG A 137 -9.24 3.52 1.64
C ARG A 137 -8.37 4.76 1.87
N ALA A 138 -8.77 5.93 1.37
CA ALA A 138 -8.04 7.17 1.61
C ALA A 138 -8.04 7.57 3.10
N THR A 139 -9.18 7.41 3.78
CA THR A 139 -9.27 7.66 5.23
C THR A 139 -8.42 6.67 6.02
N LEU A 140 -8.44 5.38 5.66
CA LEU A 140 -7.61 4.36 6.31
C LEU A 140 -6.12 4.68 6.14
N THR A 141 -5.69 5.05 4.93
CA THR A 141 -4.31 5.48 4.68
C THR A 141 -3.93 6.70 5.50
N ALA A 142 -4.78 7.73 5.54
CA ALA A 142 -4.54 8.93 6.34
C ALA A 142 -4.37 8.57 7.84
N ALA A 143 -5.31 7.81 8.39
CA ALA A 143 -5.28 7.42 9.79
C ALA A 143 -4.08 6.52 10.13
N LEU A 144 -3.70 5.61 9.22
CA LEU A 144 -2.51 4.78 9.39
C LEU A 144 -1.23 5.61 9.35
N LEU A 145 -1.10 6.55 8.41
CA LEU A 145 0.04 7.46 8.37
C LEU A 145 0.15 8.28 9.66
N HIS A 146 -0.97 8.73 10.22
CA HIS A 146 -0.98 9.42 11.51
C HIS A 146 -0.52 8.51 12.67
N GLU A 147 -0.97 7.26 12.70
CA GLU A 147 -0.56 6.25 13.70
C GLU A 147 0.94 5.90 13.63
N LEU A 148 1.59 6.20 12.51
CA LEU A 148 3.02 5.96 12.26
C LEU A 148 3.88 7.22 12.45
N ALA A 149 3.29 8.37 12.82
CA ALA A 149 3.99 9.63 13.08
C ALA A 149 4.71 9.61 14.44
#